data_AF-J1A396-F1
#
_entry.id   AF-J1A396-F1
#
_cell.length_a   1.000
_cell.length_b   1.000
_cell.length_c   1.000
_cell.angle_alpha   90.00
_cell.angle_beta   90.00
_cell.angle_gamma   90.00
#
_symmetry.space_group_name_H-M   'P 1'
#
loop_
_entity.id
_entity.type
_entity.pdbx_description
1 polymer ?
#
loop_
_entity_poly.entity_id
_entity_poly.type
_entity_poly.pdbx_seq_one_letter_code
_entity_poly.pdbx_strand_id
1 'polypeptide(L)' 'MAAGCAVVGKKVATQEKGVLVRSKLVAQDGRDMCAIVVVIPAHNGEKLRRVEVVVPAD' A
#
# COMPACT_ATOMS: atom_id res chain seq x y z
N MET A 1 4.28 14.35 8.85
CA MET A 1 4.06 14.09 7.42
C MET A 1 3.28 12.79 7.23
N ALA A 2 1.95 12.84 7.17
CA ALA A 2 1.12 11.67 6.79
C ALA A 2 0.85 11.62 5.27
N ALA A 3 1.08 12.73 4.57
CA ALA A 3 0.86 12.85 3.14
C ALA A 3 1.80 11.95 2.31
N GLY A 4 3.03 11.70 2.79
CA GLY A 4 4.01 10.86 2.09
C GLY A 4 3.49 9.44 1.84
N CYS A 5 3.09 8.73 2.90
CA CYS A 5 2.58 7.36 2.78
C CYS A 5 1.28 7.25 1.97
N ALA A 6 0.42 8.27 2.02
CA ALA A 6 -0.82 8.28 1.23
C ALA A 6 -0.53 8.46 -0.26
N VAL A 7 0.41 9.35 -0.61
CA VAL A 7 0.83 9.57 -2.01
C VAL A 7 1.57 8.34 -2.55
N VAL A 8 2.52 7.81 -1.79
CA VAL A 8 3.25 6.59 -2.16
C VAL A 8 2.29 5.39 -2.25
N GLY A 9 1.41 5.23 -1.27
CA GLY A 9 0.37 4.19 -1.25
C GLY A 9 -0.54 4.24 -2.46
N LYS A 10 -0.96 5.45 -2.87
CA LYS A 10 -1.79 5.63 -4.06
C LYS A 10 -1.01 5.25 -5.33
N LYS A 11 0.27 5.60 -5.42
CA LYS A 11 1.14 5.22 -6.55
C LYS A 11 1.33 3.70 -6.63
N VAL A 12 1.58 3.04 -5.50
CA VAL A 12 1.71 1.57 -5.42
C VAL A 12 0.40 0.90 -5.83
N ALA A 13 -0.75 1.35 -5.30
CA ALA A 13 -2.05 0.80 -5.68
C ALA A 13 -2.33 0.91 -7.19
N THR A 14 -2.03 2.06 -7.80
CA THR A 14 -2.18 2.25 -9.25
C THR A 14 -1.27 1.31 -10.06
N GLN A 15 -0.02 1.10 -9.62
CA GLN A 15 0.91 0.17 -10.27
C GLN A 15 0.42 -1.28 -10.21
N GLU A 16 -0.10 -1.69 -9.05
CA GLU A 16 -0.68 -3.02 -8.82
C GLU A 16 -2.06 -3.19 -9.48
N LYS A 17 -2.57 -2.17 -10.20
CA LYS A 17 -3.94 -2.12 -10.75
C LYS A 17 -5.00 -2.43 -9.69
N GLY A 18 -4.72 -2.03 -8.45
CA GLY A 18 -5.57 -2.25 -7.29
C GLY A 18 -6.05 -0.95 -6.66
N VAL A 19 -6.73 -1.11 -5.53
CA VAL A 19 -7.27 0.00 -4.73
C VAL A 19 -6.49 0.08 -3.43
N LEU A 20 -6.05 1.30 -3.09
CA LEU A 20 -5.43 1.56 -1.79
C LEU A 20 -6.51 1.45 -0.70
N VAL A 21 -6.35 0.47 0.18
CA VAL A 21 -7.29 0.25 1.31
C VAL A 21 -6.74 0.88 2.58
N ARG A 22 -5.42 0.84 2.76
CA ARG A 22 -4.76 1.42 3.94
C ARG A 22 -3.38 1.92 3.57
N SER A 23 -3.03 3.09 4.05
CA SER A 23 -1.65 3.55 4.12
C SER A 23 -1.41 4.05 5.54
N LYS A 24 -0.40 3.52 6.23
CA LYS A 24 -0.09 3.90 7.61
C LYS A 24 1.42 3.99 7.78
N LEU A 25 1.88 5.02 8.47
CA LEU A 25 3.24 5.07 8.96
C LEU A 25 3.42 4.05 10.09
N VAL A 26 4.46 3.23 10.00
CA VAL A 26 4.86 2.19 10.93
C VAL A 26 6.36 2.28 11.15
N ALA A 27 6.81 2.22 12.40
CA ALA A 27 8.24 2.11 12.67
C ALA A 27 8.64 0.64 12.58
N GLN A 28 9.51 0.29 11.63
CA GLN A 28 10.06 -1.06 11.47
C GLN A 28 11.58 -0.98 11.55
N ASP A 29 12.18 -1.78 12.43
CA ASP A 29 13.64 -1.77 12.69
C ASP A 29 14.21 -0.37 13.00
N GLY A 30 13.43 0.46 13.73
CA GLY A 30 13.83 1.82 14.09
C GLY A 30 13.80 2.83 12.93
N ARG A 31 13.24 2.45 11.78
CA ARG A 31 13.02 3.33 10.61
C ARG A 31 11.54 3.57 10.40
N ASP A 32 11.18 4.81 10.08
CA ASP A 32 9.83 5.14 9.63
C ASP A 32 9.56 4.51 8.26
N MET A 33 8.61 3.59 8.21
CA MET A 33 8.15 2.90 7.02
C MET A 33 6.67 3.17 6.80
N CYS A 34 6.22 3.07 5.55
CA CYS A 34 4.82 3.13 5.16
C CYS A 34 4.34 1.71 4.88
N ALA A 35 3.46 1.19 5.75
CA ALA A 35 2.69 -0.01 5.46
C ALA A 35 1.51 0.36 4.55
N ILE A 36 1.48 -0.22 3.36
CA ILE A 36 0.52 0.03 2.30
C ILE A 36 -0.22 -1.27 2.04
N VAL A 37 -1.54 -1.25 2.15
CA VAL A 37 -2.40 -2.38 1.84
C VAL A 37 -3.17 -2.06 0.57
N VAL A 38 -2.90 -2.83 -0.48
CA VAL A 38 -3.59 -2.76 -1.76
C VAL A 38 -4.48 -3.99 -1.90
N VAL A 39 -5.71 -3.77 -2.35
CA VAL A 39 -6.60 -4.85 -2.79
C VAL A 39 -6.67 -4.78 -4.30
N ILE A 40 -6.22 -5.84 -4.95
CA ILE A 40 -6.39 -6.05 -6.38
C ILE A 40 -7.75 -6.75 -6.54
N PRO A 41 -8.76 -6.06 -7.09
CA PRO A 41 -10.04 -6.68 -7.36
C PRO A 41 -9.83 -7.77 -8.40
N ALA A 42 -10.50 -8.90 -8.18
CA ALA A 42 -10.53 -9.93 -9.19
C ALA A 42 -11.43 -9.49 -10.34
N HIS A 43 -10.93 -9.63 -11.55
CA HIS A 43 -11.75 -9.57 -12.75
C HIS A 43 -12.02 -11.02 -13.19
N ASN A 44 -13.22 -11.30 -13.69
CA ASN A 44 -13.60 -12.61 -14.24
C ASN A 44 -13.66 -13.80 -13.26
N GLY A 45 -14.06 -13.56 -12.00
CA GLY A 45 -14.31 -14.65 -11.03
C GLY A 45 -13.06 -15.17 -10.32
N GLU A 46 -11.91 -14.52 -10.51
CA GLU A 46 -10.73 -14.79 -9.70
C GLU A 46 -10.94 -14.39 -8.22
N LYS A 47 -10.00 -14.77 -7.35
CA LYS A 47 -10.06 -14.39 -5.94
C LYS A 47 -9.40 -13.03 -5.75
N LEU A 48 -10.04 -12.15 -4.97
CA LEU A 48 -9.44 -10.88 -4.56
C LEU A 48 -8.04 -11.12 -3.97
N ARG A 49 -7.06 -10.35 -4.43
CA ARG A 49 -5.69 -10.42 -3.93
C ARG A 49 -5.43 -9.24 -3.02
N ARG A 50 -5.10 -9.53 -1.77
CA ARG A 50 -4.56 -8.53 -0.84
C ARG A 50 -3.05 -8.57 -0.92
N VAL A 51 -2.46 -7.44 -1.25
CA VAL A 51 -1.01 -7.24 -1.29
C VAL A 51 -0.69 -6.21 -0.22
N GLU A 52 0.13 -6.60 0.74
CA GLU A 52 0.69 -5.70 1.73
C GLU A 52 2.14 -5.40 1.34
N VAL A 53 2.43 -4.12 1.14
CA VAL A 53 3.74 -3.62 0.73
C VAL A 53 4.22 -2.69 1.82
N VAL A 54 5.46 -2.90 2.27
CA VAL A 54 6.13 -1.98 3.20
C VAL A 54 7.22 -1.26 2.42
N VAL A 55 7.16 0.07 2.44
CA VAL A 55 8.14 0.93 1.76
C VAL A 55 8.72 1.92 2.77
N PRO A 56 10.00 2.30 2.69
CA PRO A 56 10.57 3.34 3.56
C PRO A 56 9.88 4.69 3.34
N ALA A 57 9.69 5.46 4.41
CA ALA A 57 9.04 6.78 4.40
C ALA A 57 10.04 7.94 4.25
N ASP A 58 11.07 7.75 3.42
CA ASP A 58 12.15 8.72 3.17
C ASP A 58 11.63 10.00 2.49
#